data_AF-A0A8S9L3Z8-F1
#
_entry.id   AF-A0A8S9L3Z8-F1
#
_cell.length_a   1.000
_cell.length_b   1.000
_cell.length_c   1.000
_cell.angle_alpha   90.00
_cell.angle_beta   90.00
_cell.angle_gamma   90.00
#
_symmetry.space_group_name_H-M   'P 1'
#
loop_
_entity.id
_entity.type
_entity.pdbx_description
1 polymer ?
#
loop_
_entity_poly.entity_id
_entity_poly.type
_entity_poly.pdbx_seq_one_letter_code
_entity_poly.pdbx_strand_id
1 'polypeptide(L)'
;ERGCDESKNVCKYRYSYGDQSFTKGDVATETISINSASGAPASFPGTVFGCGYDNGGTFDETGSGIIGLGGGQLSLISQLGSSISNKFSYCLSHKSSTTNGTSVINLGTNSIPSGINKASHVISTPLVEKEPKTYYYLTLEAISVGKTKIPYTGSSYYPNNDDVSMKGNIIIDSGTTLTLLESGFYDGFGAAVEEAVTGAKRVSDPQGLLSHCFRSGSAEIGLPEITMHFTGADVRLSPLNAFVKVSEDMVCMSMIPTTEVAIYGNFAQVDFLVGYDLETRTVSFQRMDCTNTI
;
A
#
# COMPACT_ATOMS: atom_id res chain seq x y z
N GLU A 1 15.60 -13.70 -19.90
CA GLU A 1 14.81 -14.19 -21.06
C GLU A 1 13.46 -13.48 -21.06
N ARG A 2 13.29 -12.52 -21.97
CA ARG A 2 12.01 -11.93 -22.35
C ARG A 2 11.92 -12.12 -23.87
N GLY A 3 10.72 -12.32 -24.39
CA GLY A 3 10.51 -12.46 -25.83
C GLY A 3 9.52 -13.56 -26.18
N CYS A 4 9.14 -13.59 -27.46
CA CYS A 4 8.19 -14.53 -28.01
C CYS A 4 8.89 -15.48 -28.99
N ASP A 5 8.66 -16.77 -28.80
CA ASP A 5 8.97 -17.80 -29.78
C ASP A 5 7.73 -18.01 -30.64
N GLU A 6 7.68 -17.31 -31.79
CA GLU A 6 6.56 -17.39 -32.74
C GLU A 6 6.34 -18.80 -33.25
N SER A 7 7.40 -19.61 -33.38
CA SER A 7 7.30 -20.99 -33.86
C SER A 7 6.55 -21.91 -32.90
N LYS A 8 6.56 -21.56 -31.61
CA LYS A 8 5.85 -22.29 -30.54
C LYS A 8 4.60 -21.58 -30.06
N ASN A 9 4.35 -20.37 -30.56
CA ASN A 9 3.29 -19.48 -30.07
C ASN A 9 3.36 -19.26 -28.54
N VAL A 10 4.58 -19.09 -28.01
CA VAL A 10 4.82 -18.87 -26.57
C VAL A 10 5.58 -17.57 -26.37
N CYS A 11 5.04 -16.69 -25.52
CA CYS A 11 5.73 -15.51 -25.04
C CYS A 11 6.16 -15.70 -23.59
N LYS A 12 7.43 -15.46 -23.28
CA LYS A 12 7.96 -15.54 -21.92
C LYS A 12 7.86 -14.18 -21.21
N TYR A 13 7.49 -14.21 -19.94
CA TYR A 13 7.51 -13.04 -19.07
C TYR A 13 8.53 -13.18 -17.94
N ARG A 14 8.94 -12.03 -17.39
CA ARG A 14 9.71 -11.95 -16.14
C ARG A 14 9.36 -10.68 -15.38
N TYR A 15 8.93 -10.85 -14.13
CA TYR A 15 8.80 -9.79 -13.14
C TYR A 15 9.83 -9.93 -12.02
N SER A 16 10.20 -8.80 -11.42
CA SER A 16 11.05 -8.71 -10.25
C SER A 16 10.53 -7.59 -9.36
N TYR A 17 10.57 -7.81 -8.04
CA TYR A 17 10.03 -6.93 -7.01
C TYR A 17 11.16 -6.30 -6.20
N GLY A 18 10.85 -5.25 -5.44
CA GLY A 18 11.84 -4.50 -4.66
C GLY A 18 12.53 -5.33 -3.58
N ASP A 19 11.82 -6.31 -3.02
CA ASP A 19 12.35 -7.29 -2.06
C ASP A 19 13.19 -8.41 -2.72
N GLN A 20 13.51 -8.26 -4.02
CA GLN A 20 14.23 -9.22 -4.86
C GLN A 20 13.45 -10.49 -5.21
N SER A 21 12.17 -10.58 -4.82
CA SER A 21 11.28 -11.64 -5.29
C SER A 21 11.15 -11.57 -6.81
N PHE A 22 10.98 -12.71 -7.47
CA PHE A 22 10.84 -12.78 -8.92
C PHE A 22 9.89 -13.90 -9.35
N THR A 23 9.32 -13.71 -10.53
CA THR A 23 8.52 -14.74 -11.20
C THR A 23 8.86 -14.75 -12.69
N LYS A 24 9.01 -15.96 -13.23
CA LYS A 24 9.30 -16.25 -14.64
C LYS A 24 8.35 -17.34 -15.11
N GLY A 25 7.89 -17.17 -16.34
CA GLY A 25 6.97 -18.12 -16.93
C GLY A 25 6.53 -17.71 -18.31
N ASP A 26 5.41 -18.29 -18.73
CA ASP A 26 4.80 -18.03 -20.03
C ASP A 26 3.58 -17.13 -19.86
N VAL A 27 3.34 -16.26 -20.84
CA VAL A 27 2.13 -15.44 -20.93
C VAL A 27 1.00 -16.33 -21.41
N ALA A 28 -0.13 -16.26 -20.72
CA ALA A 28 -1.35 -16.98 -21.06
C ALA A 28 -2.56 -16.03 -21.04
N THR A 29 -3.68 -16.49 -21.59
CA THR A 29 -4.96 -15.80 -21.55
C THR A 29 -6.04 -16.73 -21.04
N GLU A 30 -6.90 -16.25 -20.15
CA GLU A 30 -8.05 -16.98 -19.64
C GLU A 30 -9.20 -16.03 -19.31
N THR A 31 -10.34 -16.59 -18.96
CA THR A 31 -11.50 -15.86 -18.43
C THR A 31 -11.39 -15.71 -16.91
N ILE A 32 -11.30 -14.46 -16.44
CA ILE A 32 -11.44 -14.16 -15.01
C ILE A 32 -12.92 -13.91 -14.71
N SER A 33 -13.47 -14.55 -13.68
CA SER A 33 -14.84 -14.32 -13.23
C SER A 33 -14.86 -13.78 -11.81
N ILE A 34 -15.60 -12.69 -11.58
CA ILE A 34 -15.68 -11.98 -10.30
C ILE A 34 -17.14 -11.85 -9.91
N ASN A 35 -17.46 -12.11 -8.64
CA ASN A 35 -18.81 -11.92 -8.12
C ASN A 35 -19.25 -10.46 -8.33
N SER A 36 -20.50 -10.26 -8.73
CA SER A 36 -21.05 -8.93 -8.94
C SER A 36 -22.28 -8.69 -8.06
N ALA A 37 -22.58 -7.41 -7.82
CA ALA A 37 -23.78 -6.99 -7.10
C ALA A 37 -25.10 -7.44 -7.76
N SER A 38 -25.07 -7.86 -9.03
CA SER A 38 -26.24 -8.38 -9.72
C SER A 38 -26.58 -9.84 -9.36
N GLY A 39 -25.72 -10.52 -8.58
CA GLY A 39 -25.86 -11.92 -8.20
C GLY A 39 -25.30 -12.91 -9.22
N ALA A 40 -25.10 -12.51 -10.47
CA ALA A 40 -24.36 -13.29 -11.47
C ALA A 40 -22.87 -12.88 -11.50
N PRO A 41 -21.91 -13.81 -11.67
CA PRO A 41 -20.52 -13.47 -11.88
C PRO A 41 -20.33 -12.63 -13.16
N ALA A 42 -19.53 -11.57 -13.08
CA ALA A 42 -19.03 -10.84 -14.24
C ALA A 42 -17.79 -11.58 -14.77
N SER A 43 -17.80 -11.92 -16.05
CA SER A 43 -16.70 -12.65 -16.70
C SER A 43 -15.95 -11.76 -17.69
N PHE A 44 -14.62 -11.86 -17.65
CA PHE A 44 -13.68 -11.08 -18.44
C PHE A 44 -12.81 -12.04 -19.26
N PRO A 45 -13.29 -12.49 -20.44
CA PRO A 45 -12.56 -13.40 -21.31
C PRO A 45 -11.34 -12.72 -21.93
N GLY A 46 -10.32 -13.52 -22.25
CA GLY A 46 -9.10 -13.02 -22.89
C GLY A 46 -8.22 -12.17 -21.96
N THR A 47 -8.40 -12.30 -20.65
CA THR A 47 -7.53 -11.62 -19.66
C THR A 47 -6.16 -12.27 -19.69
N VAL A 48 -5.13 -11.45 -19.92
CA VAL A 48 -3.73 -11.83 -20.00
C VAL A 48 -3.14 -11.95 -18.59
N PHE A 49 -2.43 -13.03 -18.32
CA PHE A 49 -1.72 -13.24 -17.06
C PHE A 49 -0.45 -14.08 -17.29
N GLY A 50 0.36 -14.22 -16.24
CA GLY A 50 1.58 -15.03 -16.27
C GLY A 50 1.39 -16.39 -15.59
N CYS A 51 1.68 -17.47 -16.30
CA CYS A 51 1.80 -18.82 -15.74
C CYS A 51 3.22 -19.04 -15.23
N GLY A 52 3.47 -18.72 -13.96
CA GLY A 52 4.81 -18.79 -13.36
C GLY A 52 5.22 -20.19 -12.95
N TYR A 53 6.34 -20.69 -13.48
CA TYR A 53 6.94 -21.98 -13.11
C TYR A 53 8.34 -21.86 -12.49
N ASP A 54 8.94 -20.67 -12.54
CA ASP A 54 10.21 -20.37 -11.88
C ASP A 54 10.03 -19.09 -11.05
N ASN A 55 9.71 -19.29 -9.77
CA ASN A 55 9.36 -18.26 -8.81
C ASN A 55 10.28 -18.38 -7.59
N GLY A 56 10.67 -17.26 -7.00
CA GLY A 56 11.46 -17.25 -5.77
C GLY A 56 11.33 -15.92 -5.03
N GLY A 57 11.48 -15.97 -3.70
CA GLY A 57 11.33 -14.80 -2.83
C GLY A 57 10.38 -15.06 -1.66
N THR A 58 9.58 -14.06 -1.32
CA THR A 58 8.72 -14.01 -0.11
C THR A 58 7.27 -14.43 -0.36
N PHE A 59 6.99 -15.11 -1.48
CA PHE A 59 5.63 -15.55 -1.80
C PHE A 59 5.13 -16.59 -0.80
N ASP A 60 3.89 -16.42 -0.35
CA ASP A 60 3.25 -17.36 0.56
C ASP A 60 2.87 -18.68 -0.15
N GLU A 61 2.99 -19.79 0.57
CA GLU A 61 2.70 -21.14 0.04
C GLU A 61 1.20 -21.39 -0.20
N THR A 62 0.32 -20.62 0.45
CA THR A 62 -1.14 -20.78 0.31
C THR A 62 -1.72 -19.99 -0.86
N GLY A 63 -0.98 -18.99 -1.37
CA GLY A 63 -1.36 -18.21 -2.55
C GLY A 63 -1.03 -18.91 -3.87
N SER A 64 -1.93 -18.81 -4.86
CA SER A 64 -1.68 -19.32 -6.22
C SER A 64 -1.09 -18.29 -7.18
N GLY A 65 -0.84 -17.05 -6.72
CA GLY A 65 -0.30 -15.98 -7.54
C GLY A 65 -0.53 -14.58 -6.96
N ILE A 66 -0.25 -13.57 -7.77
CA ILE A 66 -0.40 -12.14 -7.41
C ILE A 66 -1.35 -11.47 -8.41
N ILE A 67 -2.32 -10.72 -7.87
CA ILE A 67 -3.17 -9.83 -8.65
C ILE A 67 -2.49 -8.46 -8.74
N GLY A 68 -2.04 -8.08 -9.93
CA GLY A 68 -1.46 -6.76 -10.16
C GLY A 68 -2.53 -5.67 -10.20
N LEU A 69 -2.51 -4.74 -9.24
CA LEU A 69 -3.42 -3.58 -9.18
C LEU A 69 -2.79 -2.27 -9.69
N GLY A 70 -1.52 -2.30 -10.09
CA GLY A 70 -0.78 -1.12 -10.55
C GLY A 70 -1.29 -0.51 -11.86
N GLY A 71 -0.73 0.63 -12.26
CA GLY A 71 -1.11 1.35 -13.49
C GLY A 71 -0.53 0.79 -14.80
N GLY A 72 0.16 -0.35 -14.76
CA GLY A 72 0.78 -0.98 -15.93
C GLY A 72 -0.25 -1.67 -16.83
N GLN A 73 0.00 -1.72 -18.14
CA GLN A 73 -0.97 -2.24 -19.14
C GLN A 73 -1.43 -3.68 -18.90
N LEU A 74 -0.61 -4.51 -18.25
CA LEU A 74 -0.92 -5.90 -17.92
C LEU A 74 -1.55 -6.07 -16.53
N SER A 75 -1.78 -4.99 -15.78
CA SER A 75 -2.49 -5.08 -14.51
C SER A 75 -3.93 -5.49 -14.72
N LEU A 76 -4.54 -6.12 -13.72
CA LEU A 76 -5.95 -6.49 -13.78
C LEU A 76 -6.81 -5.24 -14.00
N ILE A 77 -6.47 -4.14 -13.33
CA ILE A 77 -7.20 -2.86 -13.42
C ILE A 77 -7.17 -2.30 -14.85
N SER A 78 -6.01 -2.29 -15.50
CA SER A 78 -5.89 -1.78 -16.88
C SER A 78 -6.59 -2.68 -17.90
N GLN A 79 -6.56 -4.00 -17.69
CA GLN A 79 -7.22 -4.95 -18.59
C GLN A 79 -8.75 -4.90 -18.49
N LEU A 80 -9.28 -4.72 -17.28
CA LEU A 80 -10.72 -4.51 -17.06
C LEU A 80 -11.18 -3.14 -17.57
N GLY A 81 -10.35 -2.11 -17.37
CA GLY A 81 -10.47 -0.78 -17.94
C GLY A 81 -11.86 -0.15 -17.74
N SER A 82 -12.49 0.25 -18.85
CA SER A 82 -13.81 0.88 -18.85
C SER A 82 -14.92 -0.01 -18.30
N SER A 83 -14.75 -1.34 -18.31
CA SER A 83 -15.75 -2.27 -17.74
C SER A 83 -15.94 -2.07 -16.23
N ILE A 84 -14.91 -1.55 -15.56
CA ILE A 84 -14.95 -1.16 -14.15
C ILE A 84 -14.85 0.36 -13.97
N SER A 85 -15.12 1.14 -15.03
CA SER A 85 -14.97 2.60 -15.03
C SER A 85 -13.59 3.09 -14.56
N ASN A 86 -12.55 2.28 -14.76
CA ASN A 86 -11.20 2.50 -14.24
C ASN A 86 -11.17 2.84 -12.72
N LYS A 87 -12.07 2.23 -11.96
CA LYS A 87 -12.26 2.47 -10.52
C LYS A 87 -12.19 1.17 -9.76
N PHE A 88 -11.44 1.22 -8.66
CA PHE A 88 -11.39 0.12 -7.71
C PHE A 88 -11.16 0.62 -6.30
N SER A 89 -11.42 -0.22 -5.32
CA SER A 89 -11.01 0.01 -3.95
C SER A 89 -10.66 -1.27 -3.25
N TYR A 90 -9.98 -1.17 -2.12
CA TYR A 90 -9.81 -2.28 -1.19
C TYR A 90 -10.02 -1.83 0.24
N CYS A 91 -10.37 -2.79 1.09
CA CYS A 91 -10.50 -2.63 2.54
C CYS A 91 -9.72 -3.77 3.20
N LEU A 92 -8.57 -3.45 3.78
CA LEU A 92 -7.68 -4.44 4.41
C LEU A 92 -8.05 -4.61 5.88
N SER A 93 -8.39 -5.83 6.27
CA SER A 93 -8.76 -6.19 7.63
C SER A 93 -7.52 -6.39 8.51
N HIS A 94 -7.48 -5.69 9.65
CA HIS A 94 -6.43 -5.88 10.67
C HIS A 94 -6.43 -7.28 11.30
N LYS A 95 -7.49 -8.08 11.10
CA LYS A 95 -7.61 -9.44 11.65
C LYS A 95 -7.43 -10.55 10.63
N SER A 96 -7.10 -10.23 9.38
CA SER A 96 -7.01 -11.22 8.29
C SER A 96 -5.99 -12.34 8.56
N SER A 97 -5.01 -12.11 9.44
CA SER A 97 -3.98 -13.09 9.82
C SER A 97 -4.28 -13.86 11.11
N THR A 98 -5.31 -13.48 11.88
CA THR A 98 -5.56 -14.02 13.23
C THR A 98 -6.99 -14.52 13.47
N THR A 99 -7.97 -14.09 12.66
CA THR A 99 -9.35 -14.59 12.66
C THR A 99 -9.88 -14.64 11.23
N ASN A 100 -11.07 -15.23 11.00
CA ASN A 100 -11.77 -15.26 9.70
C ASN A 100 -12.20 -13.87 9.16
N GLY A 101 -11.39 -12.83 9.36
CA GLY A 101 -11.65 -11.49 8.84
C GLY A 101 -11.38 -11.47 7.34
N THR A 102 -12.41 -11.20 6.56
CA THR A 102 -12.32 -11.12 5.09
C THR A 102 -11.94 -9.69 4.70
N SER A 103 -10.82 -9.53 4.00
CA SER A 103 -10.53 -8.27 3.27
C SER A 103 -11.27 -8.27 1.93
N VAL A 104 -11.62 -7.10 1.41
CA VAL A 104 -12.42 -6.97 0.18
C VAL A 104 -11.71 -6.11 -0.84
N ILE A 105 -11.81 -6.49 -2.12
CA ILE A 105 -11.50 -5.64 -3.28
C ILE A 105 -12.82 -5.41 -4.02
N ASN A 106 -13.14 -4.14 -4.28
CA ASN A 106 -14.32 -3.74 -5.05
C ASN A 106 -13.87 -3.16 -6.38
N LEU A 107 -14.63 -3.45 -7.44
CA LEU A 107 -14.37 -2.96 -8.79
C LEU A 107 -15.60 -2.22 -9.31
N GLY A 108 -15.40 -1.15 -10.08
CA GLY A 108 -16.49 -0.37 -10.66
C GLY A 108 -16.79 0.93 -9.91
N THR A 109 -17.75 1.70 -10.41
CA THR A 109 -18.10 3.03 -9.88
C THR A 109 -18.45 3.06 -8.41
N ASN A 110 -19.19 2.04 -7.93
CA ASN A 110 -19.62 1.96 -6.53
C ASN A 110 -18.50 1.54 -5.57
N SER A 111 -17.29 1.28 -6.08
CA SER A 111 -16.12 0.95 -5.25
C SER A 111 -15.53 2.17 -4.56
N ILE A 112 -15.71 3.37 -5.12
CA ILE A 112 -15.11 4.59 -4.57
C ILE A 112 -15.89 5.03 -3.32
N PRO A 113 -15.19 5.33 -2.21
CA PRO A 113 -15.80 5.96 -1.05
C PRO A 113 -16.66 7.15 -1.46
N SER A 114 -17.98 7.03 -1.33
CA SER A 114 -18.92 8.11 -1.65
C SER A 114 -19.88 8.32 -0.48
N GLY A 115 -19.97 9.58 -0.06
CA GLY A 115 -20.65 9.97 1.16
C GLY A 115 -22.17 9.96 1.02
N ILE A 116 -22.81 8.85 1.34
CA ILE A 116 -24.16 8.90 1.92
C ILE A 116 -23.98 8.84 3.44
N ASN A 117 -23.47 9.95 4.00
CA ASN A 117 -23.72 10.48 5.35
C ASN A 117 -22.59 11.46 5.74
N LYS A 118 -22.98 12.57 6.38
CA LYS A 118 -22.07 13.62 6.89
C LYS A 118 -21.02 13.12 7.91
N ALA A 119 -21.07 11.85 8.29
CA ALA A 119 -20.13 11.17 9.18
C ALA A 119 -18.96 10.49 8.46
N SER A 120 -19.02 10.30 7.13
CA SER A 120 -18.08 9.42 6.41
C SER A 120 -16.65 9.94 6.23
N HIS A 121 -16.35 11.21 6.55
CA HIS A 121 -15.00 11.84 6.51
C HIS A 121 -14.07 11.29 5.42
N VAL A 122 -14.59 11.15 4.19
CA VAL A 122 -13.78 10.74 3.04
C VAL A 122 -12.81 11.88 2.72
N ILE A 123 -11.53 11.56 2.65
CA ILE A 123 -10.47 12.49 2.27
C ILE A 123 -9.78 11.98 1.01
N SER A 124 -9.35 12.89 0.14
CA SER A 124 -8.80 12.53 -1.17
C SER A 124 -7.55 13.31 -1.49
N THR A 125 -6.59 12.64 -2.13
CA THR A 125 -5.33 13.21 -2.60
C THR A 125 -5.16 12.91 -4.10
N PRO A 126 -4.57 13.82 -4.89
CA PRO A 126 -4.31 13.57 -6.30
C PRO A 126 -3.21 12.53 -6.51
N LEU A 127 -3.36 11.74 -7.57
CA LEU A 127 -2.32 10.88 -8.13
C LEU A 127 -1.41 11.68 -9.07
N VAL A 128 -0.11 11.59 -8.84
CA VAL A 128 0.90 12.26 -9.67
C VAL A 128 1.33 11.33 -10.80
N GLU A 129 1.41 11.85 -12.03
CA GLU A 129 1.92 11.09 -13.17
C GLU A 129 3.45 11.11 -13.17
N LYS A 130 4.06 9.93 -13.03
CA LYS A 130 5.53 9.74 -13.10
C LYS A 130 5.84 8.37 -13.70
N GLU A 131 7.08 8.20 -14.14
CA GLU A 131 7.60 6.92 -14.59
C GLU A 131 8.30 6.16 -13.44
N PRO A 132 8.14 4.83 -13.35
CA PRO A 132 7.31 4.00 -14.22
C PRO A 132 5.81 4.15 -13.92
N LYS A 133 4.98 4.12 -14.97
CA LYS A 133 3.50 4.24 -14.87
C LYS A 133 2.80 3.17 -14.03
N THR A 134 3.50 2.10 -13.68
CA THR A 134 2.93 1.03 -12.86
C THR A 134 2.67 1.46 -11.41
N TYR A 135 3.38 2.47 -10.91
CA TYR A 135 3.23 2.93 -9.53
C TYR A 135 2.21 4.06 -9.41
N TYR A 136 1.53 4.10 -8.28
CA TYR A 136 0.65 5.18 -7.89
C TYR A 136 1.40 6.13 -6.97
N TYR A 137 1.71 7.33 -7.47
CA TYR A 137 2.48 8.32 -6.73
C TYR A 137 1.57 9.32 -6.02
N LEU A 138 1.85 9.55 -4.75
CA LEU A 138 1.23 10.57 -3.92
C LEU A 138 2.26 11.64 -3.55
N THR A 139 1.79 12.80 -3.11
CA THR A 139 2.65 13.88 -2.61
C THR A 139 2.48 13.98 -1.10
N LEU A 140 3.48 13.55 -0.35
CA LEU A 140 3.57 13.71 1.10
C LEU A 140 4.27 15.04 1.42
N GLU A 141 3.58 15.92 2.14
CA GLU A 141 4.06 17.26 2.49
C GLU A 141 4.69 17.30 3.88
N ALA A 142 4.16 16.48 4.81
CA ALA A 142 4.64 16.41 6.18
C ALA A 142 4.13 15.14 6.88
N ILE A 143 4.75 14.80 8.00
CA ILE A 143 4.18 13.86 8.98
C ILE A 143 4.10 14.58 10.33
N SER A 144 2.94 14.51 10.98
CA SER A 144 2.78 14.99 12.36
C SER A 144 2.87 13.85 13.35
N VAL A 145 3.60 14.08 14.43
CA VAL A 145 3.62 13.25 15.65
C VAL A 145 2.88 14.03 16.74
N GLY A 146 1.65 13.63 17.05
CA GLY A 146 0.76 14.41 17.90
C GLY A 146 0.56 15.83 17.34
N LYS A 147 1.14 16.84 18.01
CA LYS A 147 1.05 18.25 17.60
C LYS A 147 2.28 18.74 16.82
N THR A 148 3.33 17.94 16.74
CA THR A 148 4.60 18.32 16.12
C THR A 148 4.57 17.95 14.64
N LYS A 149 4.42 18.96 13.76
CA LYS A 149 4.43 18.78 12.31
C LYS A 149 5.86 18.84 11.77
N ILE A 150 6.27 17.78 11.06
CA ILE A 150 7.61 17.64 10.50
C ILE A 150 7.49 17.69 8.97
N PRO A 151 7.96 18.76 8.30
CA PRO A 151 7.93 18.86 6.85
C PRO A 151 8.70 17.71 6.20
N TYR A 152 8.09 17.08 5.20
CA TYR A 152 8.73 15.99 4.48
C TYR A 152 9.70 16.54 3.44
N THR A 153 10.99 16.33 3.67
CA THR A 153 12.07 16.82 2.80
C THR A 153 12.51 15.78 1.78
N GLY A 154 11.84 14.62 1.72
CA GLY A 154 12.27 13.53 0.87
C GLY A 154 12.23 13.88 -0.61
N SER A 155 13.32 13.56 -1.31
CA SER A 155 13.47 13.80 -2.74
C SER A 155 12.85 12.66 -3.53
N SER A 156 12.24 12.94 -4.68
CA SER A 156 11.83 11.83 -5.54
C SER A 156 13.08 11.17 -6.12
N TYR A 157 13.23 9.86 -5.91
CA TYR A 157 14.36 9.00 -6.29
C TYR A 157 14.72 8.98 -7.81
N TYR A 158 14.18 9.88 -8.63
CA TYR A 158 14.48 9.98 -10.06
C TYR A 158 15.45 11.14 -10.35
N PRO A 159 16.76 10.86 -10.49
CA PRO A 159 17.82 11.88 -10.63
C PRO A 159 17.88 12.59 -12.00
N ASN A 160 16.95 12.32 -12.93
CA ASN A 160 17.07 12.75 -14.34
C ASN A 160 16.00 13.74 -14.82
N ASN A 161 15.24 14.37 -13.93
CA ASN A 161 14.42 15.52 -14.32
C ASN A 161 14.94 16.76 -13.60
N ASP A 162 15.30 17.78 -14.36
CA ASP A 162 15.56 19.16 -13.90
C ASP A 162 14.36 19.81 -13.18
N ASP A 163 13.31 19.04 -12.92
CA ASP A 163 12.14 19.40 -12.14
C ASP A 163 12.32 18.85 -10.72
N VAL A 164 12.84 19.70 -9.82
CA VAL A 164 12.83 19.51 -8.35
C VAL A 164 11.40 19.62 -7.82
N SER A 165 10.46 18.96 -8.49
CA SER A 165 9.08 18.85 -8.09
C SER A 165 9.02 17.85 -6.96
N MET A 166 8.78 18.34 -5.75
CA MET A 166 8.48 17.51 -4.56
C MET A 166 7.19 16.68 -4.73
N LYS A 167 6.50 16.78 -5.87
CA LYS A 167 5.27 16.03 -6.15
C LYS A 167 5.59 14.58 -6.51
N GLY A 168 4.73 13.67 -6.05
CA GLY A 168 4.90 12.25 -6.31
C GLY A 168 6.19 11.71 -5.69
N ASN A 169 6.42 12.05 -4.42
CA ASN A 169 7.63 11.72 -3.66
C ASN A 169 7.47 10.40 -2.86
N ILE A 170 6.28 9.80 -2.85
CA ILE A 170 6.01 8.53 -2.19
C ILE A 170 5.05 7.68 -3.05
N ILE A 171 5.27 6.37 -3.09
CA ILE A 171 4.36 5.42 -3.74
C ILE A 171 3.38 4.87 -2.70
N ILE A 172 2.10 4.74 -3.03
CA ILE A 172 1.17 3.93 -2.22
C ILE A 172 1.21 2.48 -2.72
N ASP A 173 1.50 1.55 -1.83
CA ASP A 173 1.64 0.13 -2.18
C ASP A 173 0.99 -0.78 -1.15
N SER A 174 0.05 -1.62 -1.61
CA SER A 174 -0.60 -2.63 -0.77
C SER A 174 0.27 -3.89 -0.60
N GLY A 175 1.29 -4.09 -1.45
CA GLY A 175 2.20 -5.23 -1.41
C GLY A 175 3.35 -5.07 -0.40
N THR A 176 3.72 -3.84 -0.06
CA THR A 176 4.77 -3.57 0.94
C THR A 176 4.15 -3.47 2.33
N THR A 177 4.53 -4.37 3.24
CA THR A 177 3.98 -4.44 4.61
C THR A 177 4.19 -3.16 5.42
N LEU A 178 5.43 -2.66 5.44
CA LEU A 178 5.86 -1.50 6.24
C LEU A 178 5.83 -0.21 5.41
N THR A 179 5.66 0.93 6.06
CA THR A 179 5.91 2.22 5.41
C THR A 179 7.42 2.49 5.37
N LEU A 180 7.96 2.79 4.20
CA LEU A 180 9.36 3.12 3.99
C LEU A 180 9.50 4.63 3.83
N LEU A 181 10.30 5.27 4.68
CA LEU A 181 10.54 6.71 4.65
C LEU A 181 12.02 7.00 4.37
N GLU A 182 12.32 8.05 3.62
CA GLU A 182 13.71 8.40 3.32
C GLU A 182 14.52 8.61 4.60
N SER A 183 15.70 7.98 4.69
CA SER A 183 16.54 7.99 5.90
C SER A 183 16.82 9.40 6.44
N GLY A 184 17.07 10.38 5.56
CA GLY A 184 17.35 11.77 5.97
C GLY A 184 16.18 12.46 6.66
N PHE A 185 14.94 12.07 6.33
CA PHE A 185 13.74 12.53 7.04
C PHE A 185 13.44 11.67 8.28
N TYR A 186 13.68 10.36 8.18
CA TYR A 186 13.31 9.38 9.20
C TYR A 186 13.99 9.64 10.56
N ASP A 187 15.23 10.14 10.58
CA ASP A 187 15.94 10.42 11.83
C ASP A 187 15.20 11.44 12.71
N GLY A 188 14.76 12.56 12.11
CA GLY A 188 14.00 13.60 12.82
C GLY A 188 12.60 13.12 13.21
N PHE A 189 11.96 12.36 12.34
CA PHE A 189 10.65 11.74 12.60
C PHE A 189 10.70 10.74 13.76
N GLY A 190 11.65 9.81 13.73
CA GLY A 190 11.84 8.79 14.76
C GLY A 190 12.16 9.39 16.13
N ALA A 191 12.99 10.44 16.17
CA ALA A 191 13.26 11.19 17.40
C ALA A 191 12.00 11.84 17.98
N ALA A 192 11.16 12.44 17.13
CA ALA A 192 9.89 13.03 17.58
C ALA A 192 8.91 11.98 18.10
N VAL A 193 8.86 10.79 17.49
CA VAL A 193 8.06 9.66 18.02
C VAL A 193 8.60 9.20 19.36
N GLU A 194 9.92 9.05 19.49
CA GLU A 194 10.57 8.65 20.75
C GLU A 194 10.27 9.63 21.89
N GLU A 195 10.28 10.94 21.63
CA GLU A 195 9.92 11.97 22.62
C GLU A 195 8.43 11.92 23.01
N ALA A 196 7.56 11.58 22.06
CA ALA A 196 6.11 11.56 22.28
C ALA A 196 5.61 10.26 22.94
N VAL A 197 6.38 9.18 22.88
CA VAL A 197 6.03 7.91 23.56
C VAL A 197 6.21 8.04 25.06
N THR A 198 5.22 7.58 25.82
CA THR A 198 5.23 7.60 27.29
C THR A 198 5.10 6.19 27.87
N GLY A 199 5.61 5.98 29.09
CA GLY A 199 5.51 4.69 29.78
C GLY A 199 6.44 3.58 29.26
N ALA A 200 7.25 3.86 28.23
CA ALA A 200 8.20 2.93 27.63
C ALA A 200 9.55 3.61 27.34
N LYS A 201 10.59 2.79 27.11
CA LYS A 201 11.90 3.25 26.65
C LYS A 201 12.22 2.65 25.30
N ARG A 202 12.97 3.39 24.48
CA ARG A 202 13.50 2.87 23.22
C ARG A 202 14.45 1.72 23.47
N VAL A 203 14.31 0.67 22.68
CA VAL A 203 15.11 -0.55 22.68
C VAL A 203 15.36 -0.99 21.24
N SER A 204 16.38 -1.82 21.04
CA SER A 204 16.61 -2.44 19.73
C SER A 204 15.58 -3.55 19.46
N ASP A 205 15.18 -3.69 18.20
CA ASP A 205 14.44 -4.86 17.73
C ASP A 205 15.35 -6.11 17.81
N PRO A 206 14.94 -7.19 18.50
CA PRO A 206 15.68 -8.45 18.53
C PRO A 206 15.93 -9.06 17.14
N GLN A 207 15.04 -8.82 16.17
CA GLN A 207 15.18 -9.33 14.80
C GLN A 207 15.96 -8.39 13.88
N GLY A 208 16.18 -7.14 14.32
CA GLY A 208 16.91 -6.12 13.56
C GLY A 208 16.17 -5.57 12.33
N LEU A 209 14.87 -5.85 12.18
CA LEU A 209 14.07 -5.40 11.04
C LEU A 209 13.46 -4.01 11.28
N LEU A 210 12.99 -3.76 12.50
CA LEU A 210 12.30 -2.53 12.88
C LEU A 210 13.26 -1.55 13.57
N SER A 211 13.21 -0.27 13.20
CA SER A 211 14.23 0.71 13.63
C SER A 211 13.90 1.45 14.93
N HIS A 212 12.62 1.50 15.32
CA HIS A 212 12.16 2.14 16.55
C HIS A 212 11.20 1.22 17.29
N CYS A 213 11.69 0.61 18.37
CA CYS A 213 10.94 -0.24 19.28
C CYS A 213 10.94 0.36 20.68
N PHE A 214 9.84 0.17 21.40
CA PHE A 214 9.61 0.70 22.73
C PHE A 214 9.16 -0.45 23.64
N ARG A 215 9.84 -0.59 24.77
CA ARG A 215 9.50 -1.60 25.78
C ARG A 215 9.07 -0.93 27.08
N SER A 216 7.92 -1.34 27.62
CA SER A 216 7.50 -0.95 28.96
C SER A 216 8.14 -1.85 30.01
N GLY A 217 8.38 -1.29 31.20
CA GLY A 217 8.75 -2.10 32.37
C GLY A 217 7.52 -2.59 33.13
N SER A 218 6.59 -1.68 33.44
CA SER A 218 5.38 -1.98 34.20
C SER A 218 4.19 -1.05 33.89
N ALA A 219 4.38 -0.05 33.03
CA ALA A 219 3.38 0.95 32.69
C ALA A 219 2.72 0.64 31.34
N GLU A 220 1.52 1.16 31.11
CA GLU A 220 0.89 1.17 29.80
C GLU A 220 1.69 2.07 28.84
N ILE A 221 1.88 1.62 27.60
CA ILE A 221 2.62 2.38 26.58
C ILE A 221 1.66 3.39 25.95
N GLY A 222 1.91 4.68 26.21
CA GLY A 222 1.19 5.75 25.54
C GLY A 222 1.81 6.03 24.17
N LEU A 223 1.09 5.71 23.10
CA LEU A 223 1.51 5.89 21.72
C LEU A 223 0.92 7.17 21.10
N PRO A 224 1.73 7.98 20.39
CA PRO A 224 1.22 9.17 19.74
C PRO A 224 0.35 8.83 18.52
N GLU A 225 -0.59 9.72 18.20
CA GLU A 225 -1.23 9.73 16.89
C GLU A 225 -0.21 10.19 15.83
N ILE A 226 -0.20 9.51 14.68
CA ILE A 226 0.61 9.90 13.52
C ILE A 226 -0.35 10.41 12.44
N THR A 227 -0.07 11.55 11.82
CA THR A 227 -0.85 12.03 10.67
C THR A 227 0.03 12.19 9.45
N MET A 228 -0.34 11.51 8.37
CA MET A 228 0.29 11.67 7.05
C MET A 228 -0.40 12.84 6.34
N HIS A 229 0.33 13.92 6.10
CA HIS A 229 -0.18 15.08 5.39
C HIS A 229 0.14 14.96 3.91
N PHE A 230 -0.78 14.36 3.15
CA PHE A 230 -0.73 14.38 1.70
C PHE A 230 -1.31 15.69 1.17
N THR A 231 -0.96 16.07 -0.05
CA THR A 231 -1.58 17.23 -0.71
C THR A 231 -3.10 17.07 -0.75
N GLY A 232 -3.80 17.92 0.01
CA GLY A 232 -5.27 17.93 0.11
C GLY A 232 -5.89 16.89 1.05
N ALA A 233 -5.10 16.05 1.72
CA ALA A 233 -5.61 15.02 2.61
C ALA A 233 -4.74 14.78 3.85
N ASP A 234 -5.34 14.86 5.03
CA ASP A 234 -4.73 14.52 6.32
C ASP A 234 -5.17 13.12 6.75
N VAL A 235 -4.36 12.10 6.45
CA VAL A 235 -4.65 10.71 6.81
C VAL A 235 -4.14 10.46 8.23
N ARG A 236 -5.06 10.50 9.19
CA ARG A 236 -4.78 10.25 10.61
C ARG A 236 -4.70 8.75 10.88
N LEU A 237 -3.55 8.28 11.34
CA LEU A 237 -3.25 6.89 11.65
C LEU A 237 -3.50 6.62 13.14
N SER A 238 -4.26 5.58 13.45
CA SER A 238 -4.37 5.09 14.82
C SER A 238 -3.09 4.32 15.19
N PRO A 239 -2.86 4.01 16.47
CA PRO A 239 -1.70 3.20 16.85
C PRO A 239 -1.62 1.86 16.10
N LEU A 240 -2.75 1.24 15.76
CA LEU A 240 -2.82 0.01 14.97
C LEU A 240 -2.20 0.15 13.56
N ASN A 241 -2.25 1.36 12.99
CA ASN A 241 -1.73 1.64 11.66
C ASN A 241 -0.22 1.95 11.67
N ALA A 242 0.25 2.60 12.74
CA ALA A 242 1.62 3.12 12.84
C ALA A 242 2.56 2.25 13.70
N PHE A 243 2.01 1.28 14.43
CA PHE A 243 2.76 0.45 15.38
C PHE A 243 2.34 -1.02 15.33
N VAL A 244 3.30 -1.92 15.51
CA VAL A 244 3.13 -3.37 15.59
C VAL A 244 3.47 -3.84 17.01
N LYS A 245 2.55 -4.58 17.62
CA LYS A 245 2.80 -5.24 18.92
C LYS A 245 3.68 -6.46 18.69
N VAL A 246 4.89 -6.46 19.25
CA VAL A 246 5.87 -7.56 19.13
C VAL A 246 5.74 -8.54 20.31
N SER A 247 5.44 -8.02 21.50
CA SER A 247 5.11 -8.80 22.71
C SER A 247 4.17 -7.98 23.61
N GLU A 248 3.76 -8.54 24.74
CA GLU A 248 2.90 -7.83 25.72
C GLU A 248 3.51 -6.52 26.23
N ASP A 249 4.83 -6.47 26.34
CA ASP A 249 5.60 -5.34 26.85
C ASP A 249 6.32 -4.54 25.75
N MET A 250 6.21 -4.92 24.47
CA MET A 250 7.00 -4.33 23.39
C MET A 250 6.16 -4.00 22.17
N VAL A 251 6.35 -2.78 21.67
CA VAL A 251 5.74 -2.27 20.45
C VAL A 251 6.80 -1.60 19.58
N CYS A 252 6.70 -1.75 18.26
CA CYS A 252 7.63 -1.15 17.32
C CYS A 252 6.87 -0.36 16.26
N MET A 253 7.49 0.67 15.70
CA MET A 253 6.90 1.39 14.57
C MET A 253 6.77 0.48 13.34
N SER A 254 5.66 0.58 12.62
CA SER A 254 5.45 -0.06 11.30
C SER A 254 6.10 0.74 10.16
N MET A 255 6.99 1.67 10.50
CA MET A 255 7.67 2.57 9.56
C MET A 255 9.18 2.48 9.75
N ILE A 256 9.93 2.31 8.67
CA ILE A 256 11.38 2.11 8.67
C ILE A 256 12.09 3.04 7.67
N PRO A 257 13.38 3.35 7.87
CA PRO A 257 14.15 4.15 6.95
C PRO A 257 14.47 3.37 5.67
N THR A 258 14.57 4.08 4.56
CA THR A 258 15.04 3.55 3.27
C THR A 258 15.94 4.58 2.58
N THR A 259 16.91 4.08 1.82
CA THR A 259 17.70 4.88 0.86
C THR A 259 17.19 4.73 -0.57
N GLU A 260 16.13 3.94 -0.76
CA GLU A 260 15.47 3.72 -2.04
C GLU A 260 14.19 4.57 -2.13
N VAL A 261 13.17 4.08 -2.83
CA VAL A 261 11.90 4.78 -3.00
C VAL A 261 11.09 4.75 -1.71
N ALA A 262 10.55 5.91 -1.31
CA ALA A 262 9.61 5.99 -0.20
C ALA A 262 8.28 5.31 -0.56
N ILE A 263 7.74 4.54 0.36
CA ILE A 263 6.52 3.74 0.17
C ILE A 263 5.58 3.92 1.36
N TYR A 264 4.32 4.30 1.08
CA TYR A 264 3.22 4.25 2.02
C TYR A 264 2.65 2.83 2.02
N GLY A 265 2.99 2.06 3.05
CA GLY A 265 2.78 0.61 3.11
C GLY A 265 1.43 0.18 3.66
N ASN A 266 1.21 -1.12 3.62
CA ASN A 266 -0.05 -1.80 3.90
C ASN A 266 -0.58 -1.54 5.32
N PHE A 267 0.25 -1.65 6.38
CA PHE A 267 -0.24 -1.42 7.75
C PHE A 267 -0.89 -0.05 7.95
N ALA A 268 -0.39 0.98 7.27
CA ALA A 268 -0.96 2.32 7.34
C ALA A 268 -2.32 2.43 6.63
N GLN A 269 -2.63 1.51 5.72
CA GLN A 269 -3.86 1.44 4.93
C GLN A 269 -4.93 0.54 5.55
N VAL A 270 -4.59 -0.25 6.59
CA VAL A 270 -5.53 -1.14 7.29
C VAL A 270 -6.67 -0.36 7.94
N ASP A 271 -7.89 -0.91 7.89
CA ASP A 271 -9.14 -0.27 8.35
C ASP A 271 -9.43 1.07 7.63
N PHE A 272 -8.97 1.18 6.39
CA PHE A 272 -9.43 2.17 5.43
C PHE A 272 -10.00 1.48 4.19
N LEU A 273 -11.12 1.98 3.70
CA LEU A 273 -11.51 1.80 2.31
C LEU A 273 -10.67 2.76 1.46
N VAL A 274 -9.67 2.21 0.78
CA VAL A 274 -8.77 2.96 -0.10
C VAL A 274 -9.29 2.85 -1.52
N GLY A 275 -9.86 3.95 -2.04
CA GLY A 275 -10.43 4.02 -3.37
C GLY A 275 -9.50 4.69 -4.37
N TYR A 276 -9.40 4.14 -5.57
CA TYR A 276 -8.61 4.63 -6.69
C TYR A 276 -9.57 5.00 -7.83
N ASP A 277 -9.75 6.30 -8.04
CA ASP A 277 -10.46 6.81 -9.21
C ASP A 277 -9.43 7.25 -10.25
N LEU A 278 -9.14 6.37 -11.21
CA LEU A 278 -8.09 6.62 -12.20
C LEU A 278 -8.55 7.57 -13.32
N GLU A 279 -9.86 7.82 -13.46
CA GLU A 279 -10.38 8.81 -14.42
C GLU A 279 -10.11 10.23 -13.92
N THR A 280 -10.40 10.48 -12.64
CA THR A 280 -10.14 11.77 -11.98
C THR A 280 -8.74 11.86 -11.38
N ARG A 281 -7.98 10.77 -11.41
CA ARG A 281 -6.63 10.62 -10.88
C ARG A 281 -6.56 10.97 -9.39
N THR A 282 -7.38 10.30 -8.58
CA THR A 282 -7.42 10.52 -7.13
C THR A 282 -7.35 9.20 -6.36
N VAL A 283 -6.76 9.27 -5.17
CA VAL A 283 -6.89 8.24 -4.13
C VAL A 283 -7.68 8.82 -2.98
N SER A 284 -8.67 8.07 -2.52
CA SER A 284 -9.55 8.43 -1.41
C SER A 284 -9.37 7.47 -0.25
N PHE A 285 -9.40 7.99 0.97
CA PHE A 285 -9.32 7.21 2.20
C PHE A 285 -10.60 7.44 3.02
N GLN A 286 -11.23 6.35 3.43
CA GLN A 286 -12.34 6.37 4.38
C GLN A 286 -12.06 5.38 5.49
N ARG A 287 -11.89 5.85 6.73
CA ARG A 287 -11.70 4.97 7.88
C ARG A 287 -12.98 4.17 8.12
N MET A 288 -12.89 2.85 8.17
CA MET A 288 -14.00 1.95 8.46
C MET A 288 -13.53 0.58 8.94
N ASP A 289 -14.40 -0.15 9.64
CA ASP A 289 -14.13 -1.54 10.02
C ASP A 289 -14.19 -2.46 8.78
N CYS A 290 -13.02 -2.92 8.34
CA CYS A 290 -12.89 -3.81 7.18
C CYS A 290 -13.13 -5.30 7.52
N THR A 291 -13.56 -5.65 8.74
CA THR A 291 -13.71 -7.06 9.15
C THR A 291 -15.07 -7.68 8.77
N ASN A 292 -16.09 -6.85 8.49
CA ASN A 292 -17.47 -7.29 8.25
C ASN A 292 -18.05 -6.77 6.92
N THR A 293 -17.21 -6.37 5.97
CA THR A 293 -17.67 -5.85 4.69
C THR A 293 -18.14 -7.02 3.82
N ILE A 294 -19.47 -7.17 3.67
CA ILE A 294 -20.14 -8.09 2.73
C ILE A 294 -20.80 -7.22 1.65
#